data_AF-A0A7C4WT50-F1
#
_entry.id   AF-A0A7C4WT50-F1
#
_cell.length_a   1.000
_cell.length_b   1.000
_cell.length_c   1.000
_cell.angle_alpha   90.00
_cell.angle_beta   90.00
_cell.angle_gamma   90.00
#
_symmetry.space_group_name_H-M   'P 1'
#
loop_
_entity.id
_entity.type
_entity.pdbx_description
1 polymer ?
#
loop_
_entity_poly.entity_id
_entity_poly.type
_entity_poly.pdbx_seq_one_letter_code
_entity_poly.pdbx_strand_id
1 'polypeptide(L)'
;MERRAPMSTFRALWILVMACAAGAAEPPPRLEVEGPRDGLLSFTLRGVEVATEPIVKIQGIEARVIPGSLRLKPDGSEYFEAELPAGVKPGRVSLEVVVGDKVVRPEPFLEIPNPLLEAGRQPLIHRVEPVGGLPSATIKVHGRNFGSTLTDVYLTVGHENTVVFPISISKPDERGYQELVFAIPSDRKDGRPNPDFQKILNRSSICNYALLSLTVSGRPANWESLNVVHPYGLWRVAGLSAALVFLLLSPLLAVCCWQLALGFALFLGAYLLFTLHSDLCWILAVAFLVLALASLRLSWARRDSLRPIVRTLFIDSDTGTYSLSKVQAFAWTVVIIGSYFYFAIGRGILVGRAEMPDVNAGLIGLLSISYGGLLVSRGISRRKPKNDFASTPPRWTNLITEGNSVSITRLQLIGFTIAGIAVYVFYVSGNEVFFRGMPEIPPTLNGLLAVSQGGYLGGKIVADTAVNYIIPRRARAGETLSIFGVGFLDKTKVLVQGVREAIETEFINANCLKVGLPNEMAEPGLKQIVFIPPTGASFPVSEAFELIDPKILDLDASRPRRVSFTLWGIDLAPEELRAAIGDQSLRVIQKERDRFTLESESDLAAGSTLWLRTAEGDEIGSVAI
;
A
#
# COMPACT_ATOMS: atom_id res chain seq x y z
N MET A 1 -68.58 35.35 -10.12
CA MET A 1 -69.17 36.47 -9.36
C MET A 1 -69.91 35.85 -8.19
N GLU A 2 -69.36 35.89 -6.98
CA GLU A 2 -70.09 36.02 -5.71
C GLU A 2 -69.10 35.90 -4.54
N ARG A 3 -69.06 36.96 -3.73
CA ARG A 3 -68.30 37.08 -2.49
C ARG A 3 -69.07 36.37 -1.37
N ARG A 4 -68.39 35.64 -0.49
CA ARG A 4 -68.89 35.34 0.87
C ARG A 4 -67.87 35.76 1.90
N ALA A 5 -68.34 36.55 2.86
CA ALA A 5 -67.63 37.11 4.01
C ALA A 5 -67.50 36.08 5.16
N PRO A 6 -66.56 36.27 6.11
CA PRO A 6 -66.43 35.41 7.28
C PRO A 6 -67.24 35.97 8.47
N MET A 7 -68.11 35.14 9.05
CA MET A 7 -68.79 35.38 10.33
C MET A 7 -68.60 34.13 11.20
N SER A 8 -67.55 34.09 12.04
CA SER A 8 -67.38 33.03 13.05
C SER A 8 -66.75 33.48 14.37
N THR A 9 -66.40 34.76 14.52
CA THR A 9 -65.72 35.27 15.73
C THR A 9 -66.64 35.57 16.91
N PHE A 10 -67.97 35.63 16.72
CA PHE A 10 -68.90 36.02 17.81
C PHE A 10 -69.44 34.85 18.65
N ARG A 11 -69.33 33.59 18.20
CA ARG A 11 -69.73 32.41 19.01
C ARG A 11 -68.65 31.94 19.99
N ALA A 12 -67.38 32.23 19.72
CA ALA A 12 -66.28 31.84 20.60
C ALA A 12 -66.21 32.67 21.91
N LEU A 13 -66.64 33.94 21.85
CA LEU A 13 -66.56 34.84 23.00
C LEU A 13 -67.64 34.56 24.07
N TRP A 14 -68.78 33.98 23.68
CA TRP A 14 -69.87 33.67 24.63
C TRP A 14 -69.66 32.37 25.41
N ILE A 15 -68.86 31.43 24.88
CA ILE A 15 -68.49 30.19 25.59
C ILE A 15 -67.39 30.45 26.63
N LEU A 16 -66.51 31.44 26.40
CA LEU A 16 -65.42 31.76 27.31
C LEU A 16 -65.90 32.48 28.60
N VAL A 17 -66.96 33.28 28.51
CA VAL A 17 -67.46 34.07 29.66
C VAL A 17 -68.31 33.23 30.63
N MET A 18 -68.93 32.13 30.18
CA MET A 18 -69.67 31.21 31.06
C MET A 18 -68.78 30.18 31.79
N ALA A 19 -67.54 29.98 31.35
CA ALA A 19 -66.59 29.07 32.02
C ALA A 19 -65.89 29.69 33.26
N CYS A 20 -65.90 31.02 33.41
CA CYS A 20 -65.26 31.72 34.53
C CYS A 20 -66.11 31.84 35.81
N ALA A 21 -67.34 31.32 35.83
CA ALA A 21 -68.27 31.46 36.96
C ALA A 21 -68.64 30.13 37.65
N ALA A 22 -68.01 29.01 37.26
CA ALA A 22 -68.06 27.78 38.03
C ALA A 22 -66.75 27.70 38.82
N GLY A 23 -66.80 27.90 40.13
CA GLY A 23 -65.66 27.65 41.02
C GLY A 23 -65.21 26.21 40.84
N ALA A 24 -64.17 26.00 40.03
CA ALA A 24 -63.60 24.70 39.78
C ALA A 24 -63.04 24.22 41.12
N ALA A 25 -63.71 23.24 41.72
CA ALA A 25 -63.16 22.53 42.87
C ALA A 25 -61.74 22.09 42.49
N GLU A 26 -60.76 22.50 43.29
CA GLU A 26 -59.37 22.14 43.04
C GLU A 26 -59.28 20.62 42.84
N PRO A 27 -58.65 20.15 41.75
CA PRO A 27 -58.53 18.72 41.51
C PRO A 27 -57.81 18.09 42.71
N PRO A 28 -58.30 16.95 43.23
CA PRO A 28 -57.66 16.29 44.35
C PRO A 28 -56.20 15.99 44.00
N PRO A 29 -55.29 16.06 44.98
CA PRO A 29 -53.87 15.87 44.74
C PRO A 29 -53.62 14.50 44.13
N ARG A 30 -52.83 14.46 43.05
CA ARG A 30 -52.44 13.23 42.35
C ARG A 30 -50.94 13.05 42.41
N LEU A 31 -50.51 11.82 42.67
CA LEU A 31 -49.12 11.42 42.67
C LEU A 31 -48.91 10.33 41.62
N GLU A 32 -48.03 10.61 40.67
CA GLU A 32 -47.54 9.64 39.69
C GLU A 32 -46.12 9.22 40.11
N VAL A 33 -45.84 7.91 40.07
CA VAL A 33 -44.54 7.34 40.47
C VAL A 33 -43.99 6.52 39.31
N GLU A 34 -42.74 6.78 38.93
CA GLU A 34 -41.99 6.02 37.94
C GLU A 34 -40.72 5.42 38.57
N GLY A 35 -40.39 4.17 38.22
CA GLY A 35 -39.18 3.49 38.68
C GLY A 35 -39.45 2.20 39.46
N PRO A 36 -38.42 1.59 40.07
CA PRO A 36 -37.07 2.15 40.30
C PRO A 36 -36.16 2.13 39.05
N ARG A 37 -35.37 3.19 38.85
CA ARG A 37 -34.26 3.27 37.86
C ARG A 37 -32.97 3.61 38.60
N ASP A 38 -31.96 2.76 38.52
CA ASP A 38 -30.66 2.94 39.20
C ASP A 38 -30.77 3.21 40.73
N GLY A 39 -31.78 2.63 41.38
CA GLY A 39 -32.05 2.85 42.80
C GLY A 39 -32.80 4.14 43.12
N LEU A 40 -33.23 4.91 42.12
CA LEU A 40 -34.03 6.12 42.26
C LEU A 40 -35.48 5.87 41.84
N LEU A 41 -36.40 6.54 42.54
CA LEU A 41 -37.81 6.64 42.18
C LEU A 41 -38.10 8.09 41.80
N SER A 42 -38.79 8.27 40.68
CA SER A 42 -39.20 9.56 40.16
C SER A 42 -40.66 9.81 40.53
N PHE A 43 -40.95 10.98 41.08
CA PHE A 43 -42.27 11.38 41.56
C PHE A 43 -42.75 12.58 40.76
N THR A 44 -44.02 12.58 40.35
CA THR A 44 -44.70 13.77 39.80
C THR A 44 -45.96 14.05 40.63
N LEU A 45 -45.96 15.16 41.36
CA LEU A 45 -47.07 15.66 42.18
C LEU A 45 -47.90 16.68 41.39
N ARG A 46 -49.22 16.56 41.43
CA ARG A 46 -50.18 17.52 40.85
C ARG A 46 -51.17 17.97 41.92
N GLY A 47 -51.51 19.25 41.94
CA GLY A 47 -52.51 19.81 42.86
C GLY A 47 -52.02 20.03 44.30
N VAL A 48 -50.71 20.06 44.51
CA VAL A 48 -50.09 20.43 45.78
C VAL A 48 -48.99 21.44 45.49
N GLU A 49 -49.05 22.60 46.13
CA GLU A 49 -47.99 23.60 46.09
C GLU A 49 -46.92 23.21 47.11
N VAL A 50 -45.75 22.80 46.66
CA VAL A 50 -44.67 22.29 47.52
C VAL A 50 -43.84 23.47 48.00
N ALA A 51 -44.24 24.06 49.13
CA ALA A 51 -43.44 25.11 49.77
C ALA A 51 -42.19 24.56 50.49
N THR A 52 -42.13 23.25 50.72
CA THR A 52 -41.09 22.55 51.51
C THR A 52 -40.69 21.23 50.86
N GLU A 53 -39.43 20.84 50.98
CA GLU A 53 -38.93 19.56 50.44
C GLU A 53 -39.83 18.37 50.84
N PRO A 54 -40.30 17.55 49.89
CA PRO A 54 -41.22 16.44 50.18
C PRO A 54 -40.52 15.36 51.02
N ILE A 55 -41.24 14.76 51.96
CA ILE A 55 -40.77 13.59 52.69
C ILE A 55 -41.40 12.35 52.07
N VAL A 56 -40.58 11.49 51.47
CA VAL A 56 -41.04 10.23 50.86
C VAL A 56 -40.87 9.09 51.86
N LYS A 57 -41.90 8.29 52.07
CA LYS A 57 -41.84 7.05 52.87
C LYS A 57 -42.25 5.86 52.03
N ILE A 58 -41.42 4.83 52.02
CA ILE A 58 -41.61 3.58 51.28
C ILE A 58 -41.62 2.43 52.29
N GLN A 59 -42.76 1.75 52.43
CA GLN A 59 -43.01 0.82 53.55
C GLN A 59 -42.77 1.45 54.93
N GLY A 60 -43.01 2.75 55.06
CA GLY A 60 -42.75 3.49 56.30
C GLY A 60 -41.28 3.85 56.55
N ILE A 61 -40.35 3.48 55.67
CA ILE A 61 -38.95 3.90 55.72
C ILE A 61 -38.79 5.19 54.93
N GLU A 62 -38.20 6.21 55.53
CA GLU A 62 -37.96 7.50 54.88
C GLU A 62 -36.89 7.35 53.78
N ALA A 63 -37.27 7.73 52.56
CA ALA A 63 -36.44 7.78 51.38
C ALA A 63 -35.80 9.15 51.26
N ARG A 64 -34.49 9.17 51.00
CA ARG A 64 -33.74 10.40 50.83
C ARG A 64 -34.11 11.04 49.49
N VAL A 65 -34.74 12.21 49.52
CA VAL A 65 -34.96 13.02 48.32
C VAL A 65 -33.62 13.56 47.83
N ILE A 66 -33.38 13.47 46.52
CA ILE A 66 -32.14 13.95 45.90
C ILE A 66 -32.16 15.48 45.92
N PRO A 67 -31.19 16.14 46.58
CA PRO A 67 -31.16 17.60 46.66
C PRO A 67 -31.13 18.22 45.26
N GLY A 68 -32.01 19.20 45.02
CA GLY A 68 -32.12 19.89 43.73
C GLY A 68 -32.81 19.11 42.60
N SER A 69 -33.36 17.92 42.90
CA SER A 69 -34.19 17.17 41.95
C SER A 69 -35.59 17.78 41.78
N LEU A 70 -36.06 18.58 42.75
CA LEU A 70 -37.34 19.26 42.71
C LEU A 70 -37.41 20.29 41.57
N ARG A 71 -38.29 20.06 40.61
CA ARG A 71 -38.48 20.87 39.41
C ARG A 71 -39.96 21.07 39.12
N LEU A 72 -40.38 22.31 38.93
CA LEU A 72 -41.72 22.63 38.44
C LEU A 72 -41.78 22.40 36.92
N LYS A 73 -42.66 21.51 36.48
CA LYS A 73 -42.94 21.26 35.06
C LYS A 73 -43.87 22.35 34.51
N PRO A 74 -43.89 22.57 33.17
CA PRO A 74 -44.74 23.60 32.54
C PRO A 74 -46.25 23.44 32.78
N ASP A 75 -46.71 22.23 33.13
CA ASP A 75 -48.11 21.94 33.46
C ASP A 75 -48.46 22.22 34.93
N GLY A 76 -47.54 22.84 35.68
CA GLY A 76 -47.70 23.13 37.11
C GLY A 76 -47.51 21.91 38.02
N SER A 77 -47.12 20.75 37.48
CA SER A 77 -46.76 19.59 38.29
C SER A 77 -45.34 19.69 38.82
N GLU A 78 -45.10 19.11 39.98
CA GLU A 78 -43.79 19.11 40.61
C GLU A 78 -43.12 17.75 40.47
N TYR A 79 -41.91 17.74 39.92
CA TYR A 79 -41.11 16.54 39.69
C TYR A 79 -39.96 16.49 40.68
N PHE A 80 -39.69 15.33 41.29
CA PHE A 80 -38.48 15.12 42.10
C PHE A 80 -38.10 13.65 42.16
N GLU A 81 -36.90 13.35 42.65
CA GLU A 81 -36.35 11.99 42.73
C GLU A 81 -35.99 11.63 44.17
N ALA A 82 -36.20 10.39 44.58
CA ALA A 82 -35.78 9.88 45.88
C ALA A 82 -35.07 8.52 45.78
N GLU A 83 -34.07 8.30 46.63
CA GLU A 83 -33.35 7.04 46.76
C GLU A 83 -34.25 5.97 47.39
N LEU A 84 -34.25 4.77 46.81
CA LEU A 84 -34.91 3.60 47.40
C LEU A 84 -34.18 3.21 48.70
N PRO A 85 -34.82 3.30 49.89
CA PRO A 85 -34.15 3.04 51.15
C PRO A 85 -33.61 1.61 51.25
N ALA A 86 -32.44 1.46 51.86
CA ALA A 86 -31.94 0.16 52.26
C ALA A 86 -32.90 -0.47 53.28
N GLY A 87 -33.44 -1.64 52.96
CA GLY A 87 -34.37 -2.38 53.83
C GLY A 87 -35.82 -2.45 53.33
N VAL A 88 -36.15 -1.75 52.24
CA VAL A 88 -37.47 -1.93 51.59
C VAL A 88 -37.58 -3.35 51.06
N LYS A 89 -38.61 -4.07 51.55
CA LYS A 89 -38.90 -5.42 51.09
C LYS A 89 -39.58 -5.37 49.72
N PRO A 90 -39.23 -6.28 48.83
CA PRO A 90 -39.88 -6.41 47.54
C PRO A 90 -41.34 -6.83 47.65
N GLY A 91 -42.14 -6.45 46.66
CA GLY A 91 -43.58 -6.69 46.54
C GLY A 91 -44.35 -5.38 46.35
N ARG A 92 -45.67 -5.44 46.48
CA ARG A 92 -46.50 -4.23 46.55
C ARG A 92 -46.19 -3.46 47.83
N VAL A 93 -45.70 -2.24 47.68
CA VAL A 93 -45.29 -1.40 48.79
C VAL A 93 -46.23 -0.21 48.96
N SER A 94 -46.49 0.14 50.21
CA SER A 94 -47.12 1.41 50.53
C SER A 94 -46.13 2.54 50.26
N LEU A 95 -46.62 3.59 49.60
CA LEU A 95 -45.86 4.79 49.34
C LEU A 95 -46.63 5.99 49.88
N GLU A 96 -45.95 6.83 50.64
CA GLU A 96 -46.51 8.06 51.18
C GLU A 96 -45.57 9.21 50.85
N VAL A 97 -46.11 10.27 50.25
CA VAL A 97 -45.37 11.52 50.06
C VAL A 97 -46.03 12.58 50.92
N VAL A 98 -45.27 13.10 51.88
CA VAL A 98 -45.72 14.17 52.79
C VAL A 98 -45.18 15.49 52.28
N VAL A 99 -46.09 16.43 52.00
CA VAL A 99 -45.76 17.80 51.59
C VAL A 99 -46.49 18.76 52.52
N GLY A 100 -45.73 19.47 53.35
CA GLY A 100 -46.32 20.28 54.42
C GLY A 100 -47.15 19.43 55.38
N ASP A 101 -48.44 19.74 55.49
CA ASP A 101 -49.43 19.02 56.29
C ASP A 101 -50.25 17.97 55.51
N LYS A 102 -50.03 17.86 54.19
CA LYS A 102 -50.76 16.94 53.31
C LYS A 102 -49.98 15.64 53.11
N VAL A 103 -50.68 14.51 53.27
CA VAL A 103 -50.17 13.17 52.93
C VAL A 103 -50.83 12.72 51.64
N VAL A 104 -50.03 12.55 50.58
CA VAL A 104 -50.49 12.05 49.28
C VAL A 104 -50.05 10.59 49.14
N ARG A 105 -51.01 9.71 48.89
CA ARG A 105 -50.78 8.28 48.62
C ARG A 105 -51.16 7.99 47.17
N PRO A 106 -50.29 7.35 46.38
CA PRO A 106 -50.64 6.96 45.03
C PRO A 106 -51.59 5.76 45.08
N GLU A 107 -52.66 5.79 44.29
CA GLU A 107 -53.43 4.62 43.93
C GLU A 107 -53.09 4.26 42.48
N PRO A 108 -52.60 3.04 42.15
CA PRO A 108 -52.37 1.86 43.00
C PRO A 108 -50.97 1.78 43.68
N PHE A 109 -50.79 0.76 44.54
CA PHE A 109 -49.51 0.43 45.21
C PHE A 109 -48.33 0.34 44.21
N LEU A 110 -47.15 0.82 44.62
CA LEU A 110 -45.91 0.65 43.87
C LEU A 110 -45.46 -0.82 43.98
N GLU A 111 -45.23 -1.50 42.86
CA GLU A 111 -44.70 -2.87 42.88
C GLU A 111 -43.18 -2.85 42.78
N ILE A 112 -42.51 -3.20 43.87
CA ILE A 112 -41.05 -3.35 43.92
C ILE A 112 -40.71 -4.81 43.56
N PRO A 113 -39.97 -5.09 42.49
CA PRO A 113 -39.72 -6.46 42.04
C PRO A 113 -38.90 -7.26 43.06
N ASN A 114 -39.25 -8.54 43.29
CA ASN A 114 -38.55 -9.48 44.18
C ASN A 114 -37.13 -9.81 43.65
N PRO A 115 -36.04 -9.51 44.40
CA PRO A 115 -34.69 -9.85 44.07
C PRO A 115 -34.50 -11.34 44.37
N LEU A 116 -34.91 -12.18 43.43
CA LEU A 116 -34.32 -13.50 43.35
C LEU A 116 -32.87 -13.36 42.89
N LEU A 117 -32.03 -14.20 43.48
CA LEU A 117 -30.58 -14.31 43.28
C LEU A 117 -30.16 -14.62 41.83
N GLU A 118 -31.12 -14.90 40.96
CA GLU A 118 -31.06 -15.16 39.52
C GLU A 118 -32.39 -14.61 38.96
N ALA A 119 -32.37 -13.88 37.83
CA ALA A 119 -33.46 -12.98 37.37
C ALA A 119 -33.81 -11.85 38.36
N GLY A 120 -33.25 -10.66 38.12
CA GLY A 120 -33.48 -9.47 38.95
C GLY A 120 -32.36 -8.44 38.86
N ARG A 121 -31.10 -8.88 38.65
CA ARG A 121 -29.96 -7.99 38.43
C ARG A 121 -30.02 -7.31 37.06
N GLN A 122 -29.69 -6.02 37.01
CA GLN A 122 -29.60 -5.26 35.77
C GLN A 122 -28.63 -5.98 34.81
N PRO A 123 -29.02 -6.19 33.54
CA PRO A 123 -28.09 -6.71 32.55
C PRO A 123 -26.91 -5.76 32.45
N LEU A 124 -25.70 -6.30 32.44
CA LEU A 124 -24.46 -5.52 32.38
C LEU A 124 -23.66 -5.97 31.18
N ILE A 125 -23.52 -5.10 30.19
CA ILE A 125 -22.56 -5.26 29.11
C ILE A 125 -21.18 -4.92 29.67
N HIS A 126 -20.24 -5.85 29.52
CA HIS A 126 -18.86 -5.67 29.93
C HIS A 126 -17.96 -5.27 28.76
N ARG A 127 -18.18 -5.87 27.59
CA ARG A 127 -17.46 -5.52 26.34
C ARG A 127 -18.23 -5.99 25.11
N VAL A 128 -17.95 -5.35 23.98
CA VAL A 128 -18.48 -5.72 22.66
C VAL A 128 -17.31 -6.07 21.74
N GLU A 129 -17.37 -7.25 21.12
CA GLU A 129 -16.31 -7.79 20.26
C GLU A 129 -16.89 -8.29 18.92
N PRO A 130 -16.50 -7.70 17.78
CA PRO A 130 -15.70 -6.48 17.66
C PRO A 130 -16.45 -5.20 18.08
N VAL A 131 -15.70 -4.15 18.45
CA VAL A 131 -16.23 -2.80 18.81
C VAL A 131 -16.95 -2.12 17.63
N GLY A 132 -16.81 -2.67 16.43
CA GLY A 132 -17.52 -2.21 15.24
C GLY A 132 -17.59 -3.29 14.18
N GLY A 133 -18.43 -3.09 13.17
CA GLY A 133 -18.61 -4.08 12.11
C GLY A 133 -19.32 -3.52 10.89
N LEU A 134 -19.22 -4.27 9.80
CA LEU A 134 -20.02 -4.01 8.60
C LEU A 134 -21.43 -4.59 8.75
N PRO A 135 -22.38 -4.19 7.88
CA PRO A 135 -23.66 -4.87 7.79
C PRO A 135 -23.46 -6.39 7.62
N SER A 136 -24.22 -7.19 8.37
CA SER A 136 -24.08 -8.66 8.49
C SER A 136 -22.90 -9.17 9.32
N ALA A 137 -22.04 -8.29 9.86
CA ALA A 137 -20.98 -8.73 10.76
C ALA A 137 -21.58 -9.28 12.06
N THR A 138 -21.03 -10.39 12.53
CA THR A 138 -21.38 -10.99 13.80
C THR A 138 -20.70 -10.22 14.93
N ILE A 139 -21.49 -9.75 15.88
CA ILE A 139 -21.06 -9.03 17.07
C ILE A 139 -21.33 -9.90 18.29
N LYS A 140 -20.32 -10.01 19.16
CA LYS A 140 -20.39 -10.69 20.45
C LYS A 140 -20.44 -9.65 21.56
N VAL A 141 -21.49 -9.69 22.35
CA VAL A 141 -21.65 -8.88 23.56
C VAL A 141 -21.32 -9.78 24.73
N HIS A 142 -20.27 -9.45 25.47
CA HIS A 142 -19.91 -10.16 26.70
C HIS A 142 -20.44 -9.37 27.88
N GLY A 143 -21.07 -10.04 28.83
CA GLY A 143 -21.64 -9.38 29.99
C GLY A 143 -22.25 -10.35 30.98
N ARG A 144 -23.13 -9.86 31.84
CA ARG A 144 -23.77 -10.65 32.90
C ARG A 144 -25.28 -10.40 32.92
N ASN A 145 -26.02 -11.38 33.45
CA ASN A 145 -27.46 -11.32 33.65
C ASN A 145 -28.27 -11.15 32.35
N PHE A 146 -27.81 -11.75 31.25
CA PHE A 146 -28.51 -11.74 29.96
C PHE A 146 -29.70 -12.70 29.90
N GLY A 147 -29.92 -13.50 30.94
CA GLY A 147 -30.98 -14.51 31.00
C GLY A 147 -30.56 -15.82 30.31
N SER A 148 -31.49 -16.77 30.23
CA SER A 148 -31.26 -18.09 29.60
C SER A 148 -32.05 -18.28 28.30
N THR A 149 -32.97 -17.37 27.97
CA THR A 149 -33.85 -17.44 26.80
C THR A 149 -33.64 -16.23 25.89
N LEU A 150 -33.60 -16.47 24.57
CA LEU A 150 -33.44 -15.41 23.56
C LEU A 150 -34.70 -14.54 23.40
N THR A 151 -35.87 -15.04 23.80
CA THR A 151 -37.19 -14.38 23.61
C THR A 151 -37.31 -13.04 24.30
N ASP A 152 -36.48 -12.81 25.31
CA ASP A 152 -36.59 -11.66 26.20
C ASP A 152 -35.49 -10.62 25.95
N VAL A 153 -34.65 -10.82 24.93
CA VAL A 153 -33.48 -10.00 24.69
C VAL A 153 -33.66 -9.15 23.43
N TYR A 154 -33.78 -7.84 23.64
CA TYR A 154 -33.92 -6.84 22.59
C TYR A 154 -32.65 -6.02 22.51
N LEU A 155 -32.03 -5.99 21.34
CA LEU A 155 -30.82 -5.23 21.11
C LEU A 155 -31.15 -4.05 20.20
N THR A 156 -31.06 -2.85 20.73
CA THR A 156 -31.28 -1.61 20.00
C THR A 156 -29.95 -1.09 19.48
N VAL A 157 -29.91 -0.76 18.19
CA VAL A 157 -28.75 -0.13 17.53
C VAL A 157 -29.15 1.27 17.05
N GLY A 158 -28.54 2.31 17.64
CA GLY A 158 -28.74 3.71 17.25
C GLY A 158 -29.92 4.40 17.94
N HIS A 159 -30.13 5.69 17.64
CA HIS A 159 -31.15 6.53 18.29
C HIS A 159 -32.60 6.15 17.94
N GLU A 160 -32.81 5.42 16.85
CA GLU A 160 -34.15 5.07 16.36
C GLU A 160 -34.67 3.70 16.83
N ASN A 161 -34.05 3.10 17.87
CA ASN A 161 -34.54 1.85 18.47
C ASN A 161 -34.68 0.67 17.48
N THR A 162 -33.75 0.52 16.53
CA THR A 162 -33.82 -0.65 15.63
C THR A 162 -33.52 -1.92 16.41
N VAL A 163 -34.53 -2.76 16.57
CA VAL A 163 -34.46 -4.03 17.28
C VAL A 163 -33.74 -5.07 16.41
N VAL A 164 -32.67 -5.61 16.95
CA VAL A 164 -31.93 -6.74 16.40
C VAL A 164 -32.13 -7.93 17.33
N PHE A 165 -32.41 -9.10 16.73
CA PHE A 165 -32.61 -10.33 17.49
C PHE A 165 -31.28 -11.07 17.65
N PRO A 166 -30.93 -11.51 18.87
CA PRO A 166 -29.74 -12.31 19.08
C PRO A 166 -29.86 -13.67 18.40
N ILE A 167 -28.74 -14.12 17.85
CA ILE A 167 -28.56 -15.43 17.21
C ILE A 167 -28.38 -16.50 18.28
N SER A 168 -27.58 -16.22 19.32
CA SER A 168 -27.30 -17.17 20.40
C SER A 168 -26.90 -16.47 21.69
N ILE A 169 -27.16 -17.14 22.82
CA ILE A 169 -26.72 -16.73 24.15
C ILE A 169 -26.03 -17.91 24.83
N SER A 170 -24.83 -17.70 25.36
CA SER A 170 -24.11 -18.74 26.09
C SER A 170 -24.68 -18.91 27.50
N LYS A 171 -24.49 -20.12 28.06
CA LYS A 171 -24.67 -20.30 29.50
C LYS A 171 -23.67 -19.41 30.26
N PRO A 172 -24.01 -18.92 31.47
CA PRO A 172 -23.06 -18.23 32.33
C PRO A 172 -21.85 -19.13 32.61
N ASP A 173 -20.64 -18.57 32.51
CA ASP A 173 -19.42 -19.23 32.98
C ASP A 173 -19.36 -19.25 34.52
N GLU A 174 -18.30 -19.83 35.10
CA GLU A 174 -18.10 -19.88 36.56
C GLU A 174 -18.07 -18.48 37.23
N ARG A 175 -17.83 -17.43 36.44
CA ARG A 175 -17.79 -16.03 36.88
C ARG A 175 -19.08 -15.27 36.54
N GLY A 176 -20.10 -15.97 36.05
CA GLY A 176 -21.40 -15.43 35.66
C GLY A 176 -21.40 -14.66 34.33
N TYR A 177 -20.32 -14.73 33.53
CA TYR A 177 -20.26 -14.08 32.22
C TYR A 177 -20.98 -14.90 31.15
N GLN A 178 -21.71 -14.19 30.31
CA GLN A 178 -22.43 -14.72 29.17
C GLN A 178 -21.95 -14.01 27.89
N GLU A 179 -21.95 -14.75 26.80
CA GLU A 179 -21.72 -14.26 25.45
C GLU A 179 -23.06 -14.24 24.70
N LEU A 180 -23.46 -13.06 24.26
CA LEU A 180 -24.62 -12.86 23.39
C LEU A 180 -24.13 -12.52 21.98
N VAL A 181 -24.56 -13.30 21.00
CA VAL A 181 -24.12 -13.15 19.61
C VAL A 181 -25.28 -12.64 18.79
N PHE A 182 -25.07 -11.60 18.00
CA PHE A 182 -26.05 -11.09 17.02
C PHE A 182 -25.35 -10.68 15.73
N ALA A 183 -26.10 -10.51 14.64
CA ALA A 183 -25.57 -9.94 13.40
C ALA A 183 -26.09 -8.52 13.19
N ILE A 184 -25.23 -7.60 12.79
CA ILE A 184 -25.67 -6.26 12.35
C ILE A 184 -26.64 -6.45 11.18
N PRO A 185 -27.85 -5.86 11.18
CA PRO A 185 -28.77 -6.01 10.07
C PRO A 185 -28.09 -5.65 8.75
N SER A 186 -28.35 -6.41 7.70
CA SER A 186 -27.84 -6.06 6.37
C SER A 186 -28.74 -5.00 5.73
N ASP A 187 -28.18 -4.16 4.87
CA ASP A 187 -28.96 -3.21 4.04
C ASP A 187 -29.92 -3.95 3.10
N ARG A 188 -29.86 -5.29 2.97
CA ARG A 188 -30.82 -6.05 2.15
C ARG A 188 -31.60 -7.09 2.95
N LYS A 189 -32.92 -6.99 2.91
CA LYS A 189 -33.84 -8.07 3.25
C LYS A 189 -34.46 -8.56 1.94
N ASP A 190 -34.22 -9.83 1.59
CA ASP A 190 -34.71 -10.45 0.35
C ASP A 190 -34.26 -9.72 -0.94
N GLY A 191 -33.04 -9.16 -0.91
CA GLY A 191 -32.46 -8.41 -2.04
C GLY A 191 -32.91 -6.94 -2.16
N ARG A 192 -33.84 -6.46 -1.32
CA ARG A 192 -34.32 -5.07 -1.31
C ARG A 192 -33.72 -4.26 -0.16
N PRO A 193 -33.45 -2.95 -0.34
CA PRO A 193 -32.99 -2.07 0.72
C PRO A 193 -33.88 -2.15 1.97
N ASN A 194 -33.31 -2.40 3.15
CA ASN A 194 -34.07 -2.38 4.40
C ASN A 194 -34.24 -0.91 4.84
N PRO A 195 -35.45 -0.34 4.75
CA PRO A 195 -35.67 1.09 5.01
C PRO A 195 -35.32 1.47 6.45
N ASP A 196 -35.44 0.56 7.42
CA ASP A 196 -35.09 0.84 8.81
C ASP A 196 -33.58 0.85 9.03
N PHE A 197 -32.84 0.01 8.28
CA PHE A 197 -31.38 0.04 8.31
C PHE A 197 -30.80 1.32 7.67
N GLN A 198 -31.45 1.85 6.64
CA GLN A 198 -31.04 3.13 6.04
C GLN A 198 -31.22 4.32 6.99
N LYS A 199 -32.10 4.24 7.99
CA LYS A 199 -32.23 5.30 9.00
C LYS A 199 -31.09 5.28 10.01
N ILE A 200 -30.57 4.09 10.34
CA ILE A 200 -29.39 3.92 11.22
C ILE A 200 -28.13 4.47 10.54
N LEU A 201 -28.01 4.28 9.23
CA LEU A 201 -26.85 4.72 8.46
C LEU A 201 -27.11 6.09 7.83
N ASN A 202 -26.68 7.16 8.50
CA ASN A 202 -26.62 8.47 7.85
C ASN A 202 -25.62 8.40 6.67
N ARG A 203 -26.11 8.60 5.44
CA ARG A 203 -25.32 8.43 4.20
C ARG A 203 -24.10 9.35 4.10
N SER A 204 -24.05 10.43 4.89
CA SER A 204 -22.95 11.40 4.84
C SER A 204 -21.74 10.99 5.69
N SER A 205 -21.92 10.17 6.74
CA SER A 205 -20.83 9.82 7.66
C SER A 205 -20.07 8.55 7.24
N ILE A 206 -18.74 8.56 7.44
CA ILE A 206 -17.84 7.42 7.18
C ILE A 206 -18.09 6.30 8.20
N CYS A 207 -18.37 6.69 9.44
CA CYS A 207 -18.71 5.83 10.58
C CYS A 207 -19.99 6.35 11.22
N ASN A 208 -20.96 5.48 11.45
CA ASN A 208 -22.08 5.83 12.31
C ASN A 208 -21.84 5.19 13.67
N TYR A 209 -21.68 6.03 14.69
CA TYR A 209 -21.66 5.59 16.08
C TYR A 209 -23.08 5.20 16.43
N ALA A 210 -23.33 3.90 16.55
CA ALA A 210 -24.59 3.42 17.07
C ALA A 210 -24.41 3.13 18.56
N LEU A 211 -25.28 3.71 19.38
CA LEU A 211 -25.38 3.28 20.77
C LEU A 211 -26.05 1.90 20.77
N LEU A 212 -25.35 0.94 21.37
CA LEU A 212 -25.86 -0.38 21.66
C LEU A 212 -26.58 -0.32 23.00
N SER A 213 -27.88 -0.58 22.99
CA SER A 213 -28.66 -0.76 24.21
C SER A 213 -29.27 -2.15 24.22
N LEU A 214 -29.03 -2.89 25.31
CA LEU A 214 -29.56 -4.24 25.51
C LEU A 214 -30.69 -4.16 26.53
N THR A 215 -31.86 -4.71 26.21
CA THR A 215 -32.97 -4.85 27.16
C THR A 215 -33.28 -6.33 27.36
N VAL A 216 -33.26 -6.80 28.61
CA VAL A 216 -33.48 -8.21 28.97
C VAL A 216 -34.69 -8.32 29.90
N SER A 217 -35.77 -8.94 29.43
CA SER A 217 -37.05 -9.06 30.14
C SER A 217 -37.56 -7.69 30.63
N GLY A 218 -37.49 -6.67 29.77
CA GLY A 218 -37.90 -5.29 30.09
C GLY A 218 -36.89 -4.48 30.90
N ARG A 219 -35.73 -5.02 31.25
CA ARG A 219 -34.69 -4.33 32.04
C ARG A 219 -33.57 -3.82 31.13
N PRO A 220 -33.30 -2.51 31.08
CA PRO A 220 -32.23 -1.95 30.26
C PRO A 220 -30.85 -2.24 30.87
N ALA A 221 -29.87 -2.50 30.01
CA ALA A 221 -28.46 -2.60 30.36
C ALA A 221 -27.78 -1.22 30.27
N ASN A 222 -26.53 -1.15 30.75
CA ASN A 222 -25.63 -0.06 30.39
C ASN A 222 -25.42 -0.01 28.88
N TRP A 223 -25.07 1.17 28.38
CA TRP A 223 -24.87 1.39 26.96
C TRP A 223 -23.41 1.12 26.60
N GLU A 224 -23.19 0.58 25.41
CA GLU A 224 -21.87 0.48 24.81
C GLU A 224 -21.88 1.11 23.43
N SER A 225 -20.74 1.65 23.00
CA SER A 225 -20.62 2.17 21.64
C SER A 225 -20.35 1.03 20.67
N LEU A 226 -21.13 0.98 19.58
CA LEU A 226 -20.91 0.10 18.45
C LEU A 226 -20.63 0.94 17.21
N ASN A 227 -19.44 0.81 16.64
CA ASN A 227 -19.08 1.50 15.42
C ASN A 227 -19.61 0.74 14.21
N VAL A 228 -20.71 1.19 13.63
CA VAL A 228 -21.22 0.60 12.39
C VAL A 228 -20.56 1.31 11.21
N VAL A 229 -19.72 0.57 10.50
CA VAL A 229 -18.99 1.11 9.35
C VAL A 229 -19.85 0.96 8.11
N HIS A 230 -20.06 2.07 7.41
CA HIS A 230 -20.72 2.02 6.11
C HIS A 230 -19.80 1.31 5.09
N PRO A 231 -20.30 0.44 4.19
CA PRO A 231 -19.47 -0.18 3.14
C PRO A 231 -18.63 0.82 2.31
N TYR A 232 -19.21 1.96 1.91
CA TYR A 232 -18.47 3.08 1.29
C TYR A 232 -17.37 3.69 2.17
N GLY A 233 -17.48 3.58 3.50
CA GLY A 233 -16.45 4.00 4.45
C GLY A 233 -15.12 3.27 4.25
N LEU A 234 -15.15 1.95 3.97
CA LEU A 234 -13.93 1.20 3.62
C LEU A 234 -13.28 1.74 2.36
N TRP A 235 -14.06 2.00 1.31
CA TRP A 235 -13.54 2.56 0.06
C TRP A 235 -12.96 3.97 0.24
N ARG A 236 -13.54 4.78 1.13
CA ARG A 236 -12.99 6.10 1.50
C ARG A 236 -11.68 5.98 2.26
N VAL A 237 -11.58 5.06 3.22
CA VAL A 237 -10.33 4.76 3.94
C VAL A 237 -9.27 4.24 2.95
N ALA A 238 -9.63 3.30 2.06
CA ALA A 238 -8.73 2.81 1.01
C ALA A 238 -8.24 3.95 0.10
N GLY A 239 -9.14 4.84 -0.31
CA GLY A 239 -8.81 6.03 -1.09
C GLY A 239 -7.87 6.99 -0.35
N LEU A 240 -8.12 7.26 0.94
CA LEU A 240 -7.28 8.12 1.78
C LEU A 240 -5.89 7.52 2.01
N SER A 241 -5.82 6.21 2.24
CA SER A 241 -4.55 5.51 2.44
C SER A 241 -3.75 5.43 1.16
N ALA A 242 -4.40 5.15 0.02
CA ALA A 242 -3.78 5.31 -1.29
C ALA A 242 -3.26 6.74 -1.47
N ALA A 243 -4.04 7.76 -1.11
CA ALA A 243 -3.61 9.15 -1.20
C ALA A 243 -2.34 9.44 -0.40
N LEU A 244 -2.26 8.94 0.84
CA LEU A 244 -1.10 9.13 1.71
C LEU A 244 0.12 8.38 1.21
N VAL A 245 -0.04 7.17 0.68
CA VAL A 245 1.03 6.44 0.00
C VAL A 245 1.54 7.22 -1.18
N PHE A 246 0.63 7.72 -2.02
CA PHE A 246 0.99 8.52 -3.17
C PHE A 246 1.63 9.84 -2.77
N LEU A 247 1.23 10.45 -1.65
CA LEU A 247 1.84 11.66 -1.10
C LEU A 247 3.23 11.38 -0.50
N LEU A 248 3.41 10.26 0.19
CA LEU A 248 4.70 9.89 0.80
C LEU A 248 5.69 9.37 -0.24
N LEU A 249 5.19 8.68 -1.25
CA LEU A 249 5.93 8.34 -2.46
C LEU A 249 5.95 9.49 -3.44
N SER A 250 5.22 10.59 -3.22
CA SER A 250 5.17 11.69 -4.17
C SER A 250 6.55 12.28 -4.41
N PRO A 251 7.53 12.34 -3.49
CA PRO A 251 8.91 12.76 -3.79
C PRO A 251 9.69 11.73 -4.64
N LEU A 252 9.34 10.44 -4.57
CA LEU A 252 9.90 9.36 -5.40
C LEU A 252 9.24 9.30 -6.80
N LEU A 253 7.92 9.51 -6.84
CA LEU A 253 7.11 9.58 -8.04
C LEU A 253 7.23 10.94 -8.73
N ALA A 254 7.48 12.01 -7.98
CA ALA A 254 7.92 13.33 -8.41
C ALA A 254 9.11 13.24 -9.34
N VAL A 255 10.07 12.46 -8.88
CA VAL A 255 11.30 12.16 -9.57
C VAL A 255 11.03 11.35 -10.86
N CYS A 256 10.02 10.46 -10.86
CA CYS A 256 9.70 9.63 -12.03
C CYS A 256 8.72 10.25 -13.03
N CYS A 257 7.74 11.01 -12.55
CA CYS A 257 6.61 11.64 -13.24
C CYS A 257 5.85 12.56 -12.25
N TRP A 258 6.44 13.69 -11.83
CA TRP A 258 5.77 14.74 -11.01
C TRP A 258 4.36 15.10 -11.51
N GLN A 259 4.14 14.98 -12.83
CA GLN A 259 2.89 15.31 -13.50
C GLN A 259 1.73 14.37 -13.17
N LEU A 260 1.99 13.06 -13.03
CA LEU A 260 0.97 12.07 -12.66
C LEU A 260 0.75 12.05 -11.15
N ALA A 261 1.81 12.21 -10.35
CA ALA A 261 1.71 12.26 -8.90
C ALA A 261 0.94 13.50 -8.42
N LEU A 262 1.22 14.68 -8.99
CA LEU A 262 0.51 15.91 -8.65
C LEU A 262 -0.91 15.90 -9.23
N GLY A 263 -1.10 15.51 -10.49
CA GLY A 263 -2.44 15.40 -11.09
C GLY A 263 -3.34 14.44 -10.32
N PHE A 264 -2.80 13.31 -9.87
CA PHE A 264 -3.55 12.33 -9.10
C PHE A 264 -3.73 12.74 -7.63
N ALA A 265 -2.72 13.33 -6.97
CA ALA A 265 -2.87 13.86 -5.61
C ALA A 265 -3.92 14.99 -5.54
N LEU A 266 -4.06 15.77 -6.62
CA LEU A 266 -5.04 16.85 -6.70
C LEU A 266 -6.42 16.39 -7.14
N PHE A 267 -6.50 15.41 -8.04
CA PHE A 267 -7.74 14.69 -8.31
C PHE A 267 -8.27 13.99 -7.05
N LEU A 268 -7.38 13.35 -6.29
CA LEU A 268 -7.71 12.60 -5.08
C LEU A 268 -7.97 13.54 -3.89
N GLY A 269 -7.25 14.67 -3.79
CA GLY A 269 -7.56 15.74 -2.85
C GLY A 269 -8.93 16.37 -3.13
N ALA A 270 -9.25 16.65 -4.40
CA ALA A 270 -10.57 17.11 -4.82
C ALA A 270 -11.66 16.05 -4.56
N TYR A 271 -11.37 14.77 -4.80
CA TYR A 271 -12.28 13.65 -4.52
C TYR A 271 -12.53 13.47 -3.01
N LEU A 272 -11.47 13.52 -2.18
CA LEU A 272 -11.57 13.44 -0.73
C LEU A 272 -12.32 14.63 -0.15
N LEU A 273 -12.04 15.86 -0.62
CA LEU A 273 -12.78 17.07 -0.27
C LEU A 273 -14.26 16.99 -0.69
N PHE A 274 -14.54 16.50 -1.90
CA PHE A 274 -15.89 16.25 -2.40
C PHE A 274 -16.66 15.23 -1.56
N THR A 275 -15.99 14.19 -1.06
CA THR A 275 -16.62 13.21 -0.17
C THR A 275 -16.85 13.70 1.26
N LEU A 276 -16.17 14.77 1.68
CA LEU A 276 -16.22 15.28 3.05
C LEU A 276 -17.22 16.45 3.22
N HIS A 277 -17.37 17.38 2.27
CA HIS A 277 -18.38 18.47 2.31
C HIS A 277 -18.81 18.92 0.91
N SER A 278 -20.13 19.01 0.64
CA SER A 278 -20.68 19.17 -0.72
C SER A 278 -20.67 20.61 -1.26
N ASP A 279 -20.73 21.65 -0.42
CA ASP A 279 -21.23 22.96 -0.89
C ASP A 279 -20.14 24.04 -1.14
N LEU A 280 -18.92 23.90 -0.60
CA LEU A 280 -17.82 24.87 -0.78
C LEU A 280 -16.63 24.32 -1.60
N CYS A 281 -16.63 23.02 -1.90
CA CYS A 281 -15.43 22.28 -2.31
C CYS A 281 -15.08 22.36 -3.80
N TRP A 282 -16.02 22.71 -4.68
CA TRP A 282 -15.72 22.79 -6.13
C TRP A 282 -14.79 23.97 -6.46
N ILE A 283 -14.89 25.09 -5.73
CA ILE A 283 -14.04 26.27 -5.93
C ILE A 283 -12.59 25.96 -5.54
N LEU A 284 -12.39 25.29 -4.40
CA LEU A 284 -11.06 24.86 -3.95
C LEU A 284 -10.47 23.78 -4.84
N ALA A 285 -11.26 22.83 -5.33
CA ALA A 285 -10.82 21.83 -6.29
C ALA A 285 -10.38 22.46 -7.64
N VAL A 286 -11.14 23.44 -8.15
CA VAL A 286 -10.79 24.19 -9.36
C VAL A 286 -9.53 25.04 -9.14
N ALA A 287 -9.40 25.72 -8.00
CA ALA A 287 -8.20 26.50 -7.68
C ALA A 287 -6.95 25.61 -7.55
N PHE A 288 -7.08 24.44 -6.92
CA PHE A 288 -5.99 23.47 -6.83
C PHE A 288 -5.62 22.87 -8.19
N LEU A 289 -6.61 22.59 -9.05
CA LEU A 289 -6.38 22.14 -10.42
C LEU A 289 -5.64 23.20 -11.25
N VAL A 290 -5.99 24.48 -11.11
CA VAL A 290 -5.29 25.58 -11.79
C VAL A 290 -3.84 25.71 -11.29
N LEU A 291 -3.61 25.60 -9.98
CA LEU A 291 -2.26 25.56 -9.39
C LEU A 291 -1.48 24.30 -9.81
N ALA A 292 -2.15 23.16 -9.99
CA ALA A 292 -1.60 21.94 -10.55
C ALA A 292 -1.04 22.17 -11.94
N LEU A 293 -1.86 22.77 -12.82
CA LEU A 293 -1.54 22.98 -14.22
C LEU A 293 -0.44 24.05 -14.39
N ALA A 294 -0.44 25.08 -13.54
CA ALA A 294 0.60 26.10 -13.50
C ALA A 294 1.95 25.52 -13.03
N SER A 295 1.96 24.70 -11.96
CA SER A 295 3.16 24.00 -11.51
C SER A 295 3.61 22.91 -12.50
N LEU A 296 2.68 22.26 -13.21
CA LEU A 296 2.98 21.36 -14.33
C LEU A 296 3.79 22.05 -15.42
N ARG A 297 3.42 23.31 -15.75
CA ARG A 297 4.07 24.14 -16.78
C ARG A 297 5.46 24.61 -16.34
N LEU A 298 5.63 24.99 -15.07
CA LEU A 298 6.94 25.34 -14.49
C LEU A 298 7.88 24.11 -14.37
N SER A 299 7.34 22.94 -14.02
CA SER A 299 8.14 21.71 -13.92
C SER A 299 8.55 21.15 -15.28
N TRP A 300 7.78 21.40 -16.34
CA TRP A 300 8.19 21.07 -17.72
C TRP A 300 9.46 21.81 -18.15
N ALA A 301 9.71 23.00 -17.59
CA ALA A 301 10.92 23.77 -17.83
C ALA A 301 12.17 23.25 -17.07
N ARG A 302 12.03 22.33 -16.10
CA ARG A 302 13.14 21.77 -15.28
C ARG A 302 13.46 20.29 -15.57
N ARG A 303 13.11 19.80 -16.76
CA ARG A 303 13.10 18.38 -17.18
C ARG A 303 14.45 17.63 -17.07
N ASP A 304 15.57 18.34 -16.99
CA ASP A 304 16.91 17.74 -17.00
C ASP A 304 17.39 17.20 -15.64
N SER A 305 16.85 17.68 -14.52
CA SER A 305 17.34 17.34 -13.18
C SER A 305 16.87 15.99 -12.62
N LEU A 306 15.84 15.37 -13.20
CA LEU A 306 15.13 14.22 -12.57
C LEU A 306 15.47 12.86 -13.16
N ARG A 307 15.99 12.82 -14.40
CA ARG A 307 16.50 11.59 -15.03
C ARG A 307 17.52 10.82 -14.17
N PRO A 308 18.43 11.45 -13.40
CA PRO A 308 19.45 10.72 -12.65
C PRO A 308 18.87 9.82 -11.57
N ILE A 309 17.85 10.28 -10.81
CA ILE A 309 17.38 9.54 -9.63
C ILE A 309 16.50 8.34 -10.05
N VAL A 310 15.63 8.50 -11.06
CA VAL A 310 14.86 7.38 -11.64
C VAL A 310 15.79 6.32 -12.21
N ARG A 311 16.83 6.76 -12.92
CA ARG A 311 17.89 5.87 -13.41
C ARG A 311 18.54 5.16 -12.22
N THR A 312 18.93 5.85 -11.16
CA THR A 312 19.54 5.21 -9.99
C THR A 312 18.62 4.20 -9.27
N LEU A 313 17.32 4.50 -9.20
CA LEU A 313 16.31 3.68 -8.51
C LEU A 313 15.94 2.41 -9.27
N PHE A 314 15.87 2.44 -10.59
CA PHE A 314 15.39 1.29 -11.38
C PHE A 314 16.43 0.70 -12.32
N ILE A 315 17.42 1.51 -12.75
CA ILE A 315 18.49 1.06 -13.65
C ILE A 315 19.68 0.62 -12.81
N ASP A 316 20.24 -0.52 -13.17
CA ASP A 316 21.53 -0.97 -12.66
C ASP A 316 22.64 -0.10 -13.27
N SER A 317 23.44 0.58 -12.44
CA SER A 317 24.50 1.47 -12.91
C SER A 317 25.52 0.74 -13.78
N ASP A 318 25.66 -0.56 -13.55
CA ASP A 318 26.75 -1.35 -14.11
C ASP A 318 26.36 -1.97 -15.46
N THR A 319 25.06 -2.12 -15.74
CA THR A 319 24.57 -2.67 -17.02
C THR A 319 23.78 -1.68 -17.85
N GLY A 320 23.36 -0.54 -17.28
CA GLY A 320 22.44 0.38 -17.95
C GLY A 320 21.04 -0.20 -18.18
N THR A 321 20.71 -1.37 -17.62
CA THR A 321 19.41 -2.05 -17.78
C THR A 321 18.55 -2.00 -16.51
N TYR A 322 17.25 -2.25 -16.63
CA TYR A 322 16.35 -2.33 -15.48
C TYR A 322 16.74 -3.49 -14.54
N SER A 323 16.91 -3.16 -13.26
CA SER A 323 17.24 -4.12 -12.21
C SER A 323 15.96 -4.70 -11.59
N LEU A 324 15.76 -6.00 -11.76
CA LEU A 324 14.60 -6.71 -11.22
C LEU A 324 14.50 -6.60 -9.69
N SER A 325 15.61 -6.78 -8.97
CA SER A 325 15.62 -6.70 -7.50
C SER A 325 15.25 -5.29 -7.00
N LYS A 326 15.68 -4.23 -7.69
CA LYS A 326 15.27 -2.85 -7.37
C LYS A 326 13.77 -2.63 -7.57
N VAL A 327 13.22 -3.10 -8.70
CA VAL A 327 11.78 -2.99 -9.00
C VAL A 327 10.95 -3.72 -7.94
N GLN A 328 11.36 -4.92 -7.54
CA GLN A 328 10.66 -5.70 -6.52
C GLN A 328 10.72 -5.06 -5.14
N ALA A 329 11.91 -4.62 -4.73
CA ALA A 329 12.07 -3.92 -3.45
C ALA A 329 11.20 -2.66 -3.42
N PHE A 330 11.19 -1.89 -4.52
CA PHE A 330 10.31 -0.73 -4.64
C PHE A 330 8.83 -1.12 -4.54
N ALA A 331 8.37 -2.10 -5.32
CA ALA A 331 6.97 -2.54 -5.32
C ALA A 331 6.49 -3.00 -3.94
N TRP A 332 7.28 -3.82 -3.24
CA TRP A 332 6.95 -4.26 -1.89
C TRP A 332 6.97 -3.12 -0.87
N THR A 333 7.92 -2.19 -0.97
CA THR A 333 7.94 -0.99 -0.12
C THR A 333 6.66 -0.16 -0.30
N VAL A 334 6.20 0.05 -1.54
CA VAL A 334 4.93 0.76 -1.82
C VAL A 334 3.74 0.05 -1.16
N VAL A 335 3.63 -1.27 -1.39
CA VAL A 335 2.51 -2.08 -0.89
C VAL A 335 2.48 -2.12 0.64
N ILE A 336 3.64 -2.26 1.29
CA ILE A 336 3.73 -2.33 2.76
C ILE A 336 3.41 -0.99 3.40
N ILE A 337 4.02 0.10 2.92
CA ILE A 337 3.71 1.45 3.42
C ILE A 337 2.22 1.74 3.26
N GLY A 338 1.62 1.33 2.13
CA GLY A 338 0.19 1.53 1.91
C GLY A 338 -0.72 0.71 2.76
N SER A 339 -0.36 -0.54 3.00
CA SER A 339 -1.12 -1.41 3.89
C SER A 339 -1.02 -0.93 5.33
N TYR A 340 0.15 -0.40 5.73
CA TYR A 340 0.35 0.22 7.04
C TYR A 340 -0.56 1.43 7.24
N PHE A 341 -0.59 2.38 6.30
CA PHE A 341 -1.49 3.54 6.39
C PHE A 341 -2.96 3.14 6.30
N TYR A 342 -3.30 2.18 5.44
CA TYR A 342 -4.64 1.62 5.35
C TYR A 342 -5.12 1.09 6.68
N PHE A 343 -4.29 0.29 7.32
CA PHE A 343 -4.60 -0.25 8.63
C PHE A 343 -4.66 0.84 9.71
N ALA A 344 -3.65 1.69 9.82
CA ALA A 344 -3.54 2.69 10.89
C ALA A 344 -4.73 3.67 10.86
N ILE A 345 -5.09 4.15 9.67
CA ILE A 345 -6.20 5.08 9.47
C ILE A 345 -7.52 4.36 9.65
N GLY A 346 -7.66 3.16 9.09
CA GLY A 346 -8.88 2.37 9.26
C GLY A 346 -9.14 2.02 10.73
N ARG A 347 -8.13 1.62 11.50
CA ARG A 347 -8.30 1.35 12.93
C ARG A 347 -8.57 2.63 13.73
N GLY A 348 -7.88 3.72 13.41
CA GLY A 348 -8.11 5.02 14.06
C GLY A 348 -9.52 5.55 13.82
N ILE A 349 -9.97 5.58 12.56
CA ILE A 349 -11.27 6.16 12.17
C ILE A 349 -12.43 5.18 12.40
N LEU A 350 -12.27 3.91 12.01
CA LEU A 350 -13.36 2.92 12.03
C LEU A 350 -13.52 2.25 13.40
N VAL A 351 -12.41 1.95 14.08
CA VAL A 351 -12.44 1.26 15.38
C VAL A 351 -12.37 2.25 16.54
N GLY A 352 -11.97 3.50 16.30
CA GLY A 352 -11.80 4.51 17.35
C GLY A 352 -10.58 4.23 18.25
N ARG A 353 -9.65 3.38 17.79
CA ARG A 353 -8.41 3.06 18.51
C ARG A 353 -7.23 3.54 17.68
N ALA A 354 -6.66 4.68 18.07
CA ALA A 354 -5.42 5.19 17.49
C ALA A 354 -4.21 4.44 18.05
N GLU A 355 -4.11 3.15 17.72
CA GLU A 355 -2.97 2.30 18.05
C GLU A 355 -2.11 2.14 16.80
N MET A 356 -0.79 2.28 16.95
CA MET A 356 0.14 1.99 15.84
C MET A 356 0.10 0.48 15.55
N PRO A 357 -0.13 0.07 14.29
CA PRO A 357 -0.08 -1.35 13.95
C PRO A 357 1.33 -1.92 14.08
N ASP A 358 1.40 -3.12 14.64
CA ASP A 358 2.60 -3.94 14.59
C ASP A 358 2.85 -4.43 13.16
N VAL A 359 4.09 -4.34 12.71
CA VAL A 359 4.51 -4.88 11.41
C VAL A 359 4.79 -6.36 11.56
N ASN A 360 4.06 -7.20 10.81
CA ASN A 360 4.23 -8.66 10.86
C ASN A 360 5.66 -9.07 10.47
N ALA A 361 6.25 -10.02 11.22
CA ALA A 361 7.60 -10.53 10.99
C ALA A 361 7.81 -11.08 9.56
N GLY A 362 6.77 -11.67 8.96
CA GLY A 362 6.76 -12.11 7.57
C GLY A 362 6.97 -10.98 6.56
N LEU A 363 6.40 -9.78 6.81
CA LEU A 363 6.62 -8.59 5.96
C LEU A 363 8.05 -8.07 6.09
N ILE A 364 8.59 -8.06 7.33
CA ILE A 364 9.99 -7.69 7.60
C ILE A 364 10.93 -8.67 6.90
N GLY A 365 10.65 -9.97 6.99
CA GLY A 365 11.40 -11.02 6.30
C GLY A 365 11.39 -10.82 4.78
N LEU A 366 10.24 -10.50 4.20
CA LEU A 366 10.11 -10.26 2.77
C LEU A 366 10.87 -9.01 2.29
N LEU A 367 10.80 -7.91 3.05
CA LEU A 367 11.63 -6.73 2.79
C LEU A 367 13.12 -7.07 2.90
N SER A 368 13.51 -7.81 3.93
CA SER A 368 14.89 -8.24 4.15
C SER A 368 15.42 -9.09 3.00
N ILE A 369 14.61 -9.99 2.43
CA ILE A 369 14.97 -10.76 1.24
C ILE A 369 15.19 -9.85 0.03
N SER A 370 14.29 -8.89 -0.20
CA SER A 370 14.35 -7.97 -1.35
C SER A 370 15.56 -7.03 -1.27
N TYR A 371 15.78 -6.41 -0.11
CA TYR A 371 16.92 -5.52 0.14
C TYR A 371 18.23 -6.28 0.30
N GLY A 372 18.21 -7.48 0.87
CA GLY A 372 19.36 -8.37 0.96
C GLY A 372 19.88 -8.74 -0.43
N GLY A 373 18.98 -9.12 -1.35
CA GLY A 373 19.34 -9.35 -2.74
C GLY A 373 19.92 -8.14 -3.44
N LEU A 374 19.41 -6.94 -3.16
CA LEU A 374 19.99 -5.68 -3.65
C LEU A 374 21.44 -5.49 -3.16
N LEU A 375 21.68 -5.62 -1.86
CA LEU A 375 23.01 -5.42 -1.27
C LEU A 375 24.02 -6.44 -1.79
N VAL A 376 23.63 -7.72 -1.86
CA VAL A 376 24.47 -8.79 -2.40
C VAL A 376 24.76 -8.55 -3.87
N SER A 377 23.75 -8.20 -4.68
CA SER A 377 23.96 -7.92 -6.10
C SER A 377 24.93 -6.76 -6.34
N ARG A 378 24.85 -5.67 -5.55
CA ARG A 378 25.81 -4.56 -5.61
C ARG A 378 27.22 -4.97 -5.18
N GLY A 379 27.33 -5.81 -4.15
CA GLY A 379 28.62 -6.34 -3.70
C GLY A 379 29.30 -7.18 -4.78
N ILE A 380 28.53 -8.00 -5.49
CA ILE A 380 29.00 -8.80 -6.62
C ILE A 380 29.43 -7.89 -7.78
N SER A 381 28.60 -6.93 -8.20
CA SER A 381 28.93 -6.07 -9.33
C SER A 381 30.14 -5.16 -9.08
N ARG A 382 30.34 -4.66 -7.85
CA ARG A 382 31.54 -3.87 -7.51
C ARG A 382 32.85 -4.65 -7.64
N ARG A 383 32.81 -5.97 -7.43
CA ARG A 383 33.98 -6.85 -7.61
C ARG A 383 34.18 -7.25 -9.07
N LYS A 384 33.18 -7.02 -9.93
CA LYS A 384 33.13 -7.50 -11.32
C LYS A 384 32.52 -6.43 -12.23
N PRO A 385 33.27 -5.38 -12.58
CA PRO A 385 32.81 -4.41 -13.57
C PRO A 385 32.49 -5.16 -14.87
N LYS A 386 31.23 -5.09 -15.32
CA LYS A 386 30.83 -5.72 -16.58
C LYS A 386 31.33 -4.86 -17.74
N ASN A 387 31.98 -5.50 -18.71
CA ASN A 387 32.48 -4.89 -19.93
C ASN A 387 31.41 -4.75 -21.02
N ASP A 388 30.15 -4.51 -20.66
CA ASP A 388 29.10 -4.31 -21.65
C ASP A 388 29.24 -2.90 -22.27
N PHE A 389 30.03 -2.80 -23.35
CA PHE A 389 30.18 -1.61 -24.19
C PHE A 389 28.91 -1.27 -25.00
N ALA A 390 27.91 -2.16 -25.02
CA ALA A 390 26.65 -1.89 -25.69
C ALA A 390 25.73 -1.07 -24.79
N SER A 391 25.71 0.24 -25.03
CA SER A 391 24.74 1.22 -24.50
C SER A 391 23.31 0.96 -25.02
N THR A 392 22.83 -0.28 -24.96
CA THR A 392 21.46 -0.61 -25.31
C THR A 392 20.54 0.11 -24.32
N PRO A 393 19.56 0.90 -24.82
CA PRO A 393 18.67 1.62 -23.94
C PRO A 393 17.89 0.63 -23.06
N PRO A 394 17.62 0.96 -21.79
CA PRO A 394 16.89 0.08 -20.88
C PRO A 394 15.51 -0.25 -21.48
N ARG A 395 15.21 -1.54 -21.62
CA ARG A 395 13.90 -2.04 -22.08
C ARG A 395 13.22 -2.77 -20.94
N TRP A 396 11.89 -2.69 -20.86
CA TRP A 396 11.10 -3.43 -19.86
C TRP A 396 11.30 -4.94 -19.96
N THR A 397 11.59 -5.45 -21.16
CA THR A 397 11.95 -6.85 -21.40
C THR A 397 13.16 -7.28 -20.57
N ASN A 398 14.08 -6.36 -20.22
CA ASN A 398 15.28 -6.66 -19.42
C ASN A 398 14.94 -7.17 -18.01
N LEU A 399 13.70 -6.97 -17.53
CA LEU A 399 13.22 -7.57 -16.28
C LEU A 399 13.04 -9.08 -16.37
N ILE A 400 12.81 -9.62 -17.57
CA ILE A 400 12.61 -11.05 -17.83
C ILE A 400 13.69 -11.64 -18.75
N THR A 401 14.50 -10.82 -19.41
CA THR A 401 15.56 -11.26 -20.32
C THR A 401 16.97 -11.01 -19.77
N GLU A 402 17.90 -11.86 -20.16
CA GLU A 402 19.34 -11.74 -19.93
C GLU A 402 20.08 -12.12 -21.22
N GLY A 403 20.93 -11.23 -21.73
CA GLY A 403 21.64 -11.47 -23.01
C GLY A 403 20.71 -11.74 -24.20
N ASN A 404 19.61 -10.98 -24.36
CA ASN A 404 18.56 -11.18 -25.36
C ASN A 404 17.79 -12.52 -25.28
N SER A 405 18.03 -13.36 -24.27
CA SER A 405 17.28 -14.59 -24.02
C SER A 405 16.34 -14.44 -22.82
N VAL A 406 15.20 -15.12 -22.80
CA VAL A 406 14.30 -15.12 -21.64
C VAL A 406 14.93 -15.92 -20.51
N SER A 407 15.16 -15.27 -19.37
CA SER A 407 15.69 -15.90 -18.18
C SER A 407 14.54 -16.46 -17.34
N ILE A 408 14.45 -17.79 -17.26
CA ILE A 408 13.40 -18.49 -16.49
C ILE A 408 13.43 -18.05 -15.02
N THR A 409 14.61 -17.86 -14.44
CA THR A 409 14.76 -17.43 -13.04
C THR A 409 14.20 -16.02 -12.82
N ARG A 410 14.49 -15.07 -13.73
CA ARG A 410 13.91 -13.72 -13.69
C ARG A 410 12.39 -13.74 -13.86
N LEU A 411 11.89 -14.54 -14.80
CA LEU A 411 10.46 -14.72 -15.05
C LEU A 411 9.72 -15.31 -13.83
N GLN A 412 10.31 -16.31 -13.18
CA GLN A 412 9.76 -16.90 -11.96
C GLN A 412 9.71 -15.89 -10.81
N LEU A 413 10.80 -15.12 -10.63
CA LEU A 413 10.92 -14.14 -9.56
C LEU A 413 9.92 -12.98 -9.72
N ILE A 414 9.73 -12.45 -10.95
CA ILE A 414 8.70 -11.43 -11.23
C ILE A 414 7.30 -12.01 -11.05
N GLY A 415 7.06 -13.25 -11.50
CA GLY A 415 5.79 -13.94 -11.36
C GLY A 415 5.37 -14.11 -9.90
N PHE A 416 6.26 -14.61 -9.05
CA PHE A 416 6.00 -14.74 -7.61
C PHE A 416 5.83 -13.40 -6.91
N THR A 417 6.52 -12.35 -7.37
CA THR A 417 6.31 -11.00 -6.81
C THR A 417 4.91 -10.49 -7.12
N ILE A 418 4.48 -10.58 -8.38
CA ILE A 418 3.14 -10.12 -8.78
C ILE A 418 2.06 -10.93 -8.05
N ALA A 419 2.20 -12.26 -8.02
CA ALA A 419 1.25 -13.13 -7.32
C ALA A 419 1.21 -12.83 -5.81
N GLY A 420 2.38 -12.67 -5.17
CA GLY A 420 2.49 -12.34 -3.76
C GLY A 420 1.85 -11.00 -3.42
N ILE A 421 2.11 -9.97 -4.23
CA ILE A 421 1.47 -8.65 -4.06
C ILE A 421 -0.04 -8.74 -4.24
N ALA A 422 -0.52 -9.42 -5.29
CA ALA A 422 -1.95 -9.54 -5.56
C ALA A 422 -2.69 -10.25 -4.41
N VAL A 423 -2.16 -11.37 -3.93
CA VAL A 423 -2.73 -12.11 -2.78
C VAL A 423 -2.69 -11.25 -1.52
N TYR A 424 -1.57 -10.60 -1.23
CA TYR A 424 -1.45 -9.75 -0.05
C TYR A 424 -2.45 -8.58 -0.08
N VAL A 425 -2.55 -7.86 -1.21
CA VAL A 425 -3.51 -6.76 -1.38
C VAL A 425 -4.94 -7.25 -1.26
N PHE A 426 -5.27 -8.44 -1.79
CA PHE A 426 -6.59 -9.05 -1.61
C PHE A 426 -6.94 -9.24 -0.12
N TYR A 427 -6.02 -9.78 0.67
CA TYR A 427 -6.23 -9.95 2.12
C TYR A 427 -6.27 -8.62 2.87
N VAL A 428 -5.40 -7.66 2.54
CA VAL A 428 -5.41 -6.33 3.15
C VAL A 428 -6.72 -5.61 2.85
N SER A 429 -7.28 -5.80 1.66
CA SER A 429 -8.56 -5.20 1.26
C SER A 429 -9.78 -5.87 1.92
N GLY A 430 -9.56 -6.98 2.63
CA GLY A 430 -10.62 -7.71 3.33
C GLY A 430 -11.14 -6.98 4.57
N ASN A 431 -12.42 -7.16 4.86
CA ASN A 431 -13.11 -6.50 5.97
C ASN A 431 -12.56 -6.89 7.34
N GLU A 432 -12.01 -8.10 7.47
CA GLU A 432 -11.50 -8.63 8.73
C GLU A 432 -10.15 -8.02 9.13
N VAL A 433 -9.48 -7.31 8.21
CA VAL A 433 -8.12 -6.81 8.45
C VAL A 433 -8.06 -5.93 9.69
N PHE A 434 -9.02 -5.02 9.88
CA PHE A 434 -9.01 -4.08 11.00
C PHE A 434 -9.18 -4.75 12.37
N PHE A 435 -9.70 -5.98 12.39
CA PHE A 435 -9.91 -6.75 13.62
C PHE A 435 -8.81 -7.78 13.87
N ARG A 436 -8.28 -8.40 12.81
CA ARG A 436 -7.27 -9.46 12.91
C ARG A 436 -5.82 -8.97 12.81
N GLY A 437 -5.60 -7.72 12.43
CA GLY A 437 -4.25 -7.22 12.15
C GLY A 437 -3.90 -7.28 10.66
N MET A 438 -2.71 -6.81 10.32
CA MET A 438 -2.20 -6.96 8.95
C MET A 438 -2.03 -8.45 8.61
N PRO A 439 -2.33 -8.86 7.36
CA PRO A 439 -2.22 -10.26 6.97
C PRO A 439 -0.80 -10.79 7.17
N GLU A 440 -0.70 -11.96 7.76
CA GLU A 440 0.56 -12.68 7.88
C GLU A 440 0.93 -13.30 6.53
N ILE A 441 2.17 -13.10 6.10
CA ILE A 441 2.70 -13.78 4.91
C ILE A 441 3.16 -15.17 5.35
N PRO A 442 2.63 -16.25 4.76
CA PRO A 442 3.05 -17.61 5.12
C PRO A 442 4.58 -17.75 5.01
N PRO A 443 5.26 -18.32 6.02
CA PRO A 443 6.71 -18.52 5.99
C PRO A 443 7.18 -19.31 4.76
N THR A 444 6.33 -20.20 4.23
CA THR A 444 6.58 -20.95 3.00
C THR A 444 6.70 -20.06 1.76
N LEU A 445 5.90 -19.00 1.65
CA LEU A 445 5.99 -18.02 0.55
C LEU A 445 7.28 -17.20 0.67
N ASN A 446 7.65 -16.80 1.89
CA ASN A 446 8.93 -16.13 2.16
C ASN A 446 10.11 -17.02 1.80
N GLY A 447 10.06 -18.30 2.19
CA GLY A 447 11.06 -19.29 1.81
C GLY A 447 11.18 -19.45 0.30
N LEU A 448 10.05 -19.51 -0.42
CA LEU A 448 10.02 -19.61 -1.88
C LEU A 448 10.66 -18.39 -2.56
N LEU A 449 10.35 -17.18 -2.09
CA LEU A 449 10.97 -15.94 -2.57
C LEU A 449 12.47 -15.90 -2.25
N ALA A 450 12.87 -16.34 -1.05
CA ALA A 450 14.27 -16.43 -0.65
C ALA A 450 15.05 -17.41 -1.52
N VAL A 451 14.50 -18.60 -1.80
CA VAL A 451 15.12 -19.60 -2.69
C VAL A 451 15.20 -19.07 -4.12
N SER A 452 14.17 -18.38 -4.61
CA SER A 452 14.18 -17.79 -5.95
C SER A 452 15.22 -16.66 -6.07
N GLN A 453 15.35 -15.79 -5.06
CA GLN A 453 16.44 -14.80 -4.98
C GLN A 453 17.80 -15.47 -4.87
N GLY A 454 17.92 -16.52 -4.05
CA GLY A 454 19.14 -17.30 -3.88
C GLY A 454 19.57 -17.99 -5.17
N GLY A 455 18.63 -18.51 -5.97
CA GLY A 455 18.89 -19.07 -7.29
C GLY A 455 19.31 -18.03 -8.31
N TYR A 456 18.69 -16.84 -8.29
CA TYR A 456 19.09 -15.71 -9.14
C TYR A 456 20.50 -15.19 -8.79
N LEU A 457 20.77 -14.96 -7.50
CA LEU A 457 22.09 -14.53 -7.02
C LEU A 457 23.14 -15.62 -7.22
N GLY A 458 22.79 -16.87 -6.94
CA GLY A 458 23.62 -18.03 -7.21
C GLY A 458 23.96 -18.15 -8.68
N GLY A 459 22.99 -17.95 -9.57
CA GLY A 459 23.22 -17.89 -11.02
C GLY A 459 24.20 -16.78 -11.40
N LYS A 460 24.13 -15.60 -10.76
CA LYS A 460 25.10 -14.53 -10.97
C LYS A 460 26.50 -14.84 -10.42
N ILE A 461 26.58 -15.56 -9.31
CA ILE A 461 27.85 -16.01 -8.69
C ILE A 461 28.43 -17.23 -9.43
N VAL A 462 27.63 -18.00 -10.15
CA VAL A 462 28.10 -19.16 -10.92
C VAL A 462 28.39 -18.78 -12.37
N ALA A 463 27.71 -17.76 -12.92
CA ALA A 463 28.08 -17.11 -14.19
C ALA A 463 29.32 -16.22 -14.05
N ASP A 464 30.28 -16.68 -13.25
CA ASP A 464 31.32 -15.92 -12.57
C ASP A 464 32.49 -15.52 -13.48
N THR A 465 32.45 -15.94 -14.74
CA THR A 465 33.50 -15.65 -15.69
C THR A 465 33.22 -14.36 -16.45
N ALA A 466 33.99 -13.32 -16.15
CA ALA A 466 33.91 -12.02 -16.83
C ALA A 466 35.26 -11.71 -17.48
N VAL A 467 35.24 -11.33 -18.76
CA VAL A 467 36.45 -10.93 -19.51
C VAL A 467 36.61 -9.42 -19.41
N ASN A 468 37.74 -8.98 -18.85
CA ASN A 468 38.09 -7.59 -18.61
C ASN A 468 38.91 -6.98 -19.76
N TYR A 469 39.86 -7.71 -20.34
CA TYR A 469 40.68 -7.21 -21.44
C TYR A 469 41.28 -8.37 -22.25
N ILE A 470 41.41 -8.18 -23.55
CA ILE A 470 42.03 -9.12 -24.48
C ILE A 470 43.22 -8.42 -25.14
N ILE A 471 44.39 -9.03 -25.07
CA ILE A 471 45.65 -8.49 -25.58
C ILE A 471 46.34 -9.54 -26.45
N PRO A 472 46.74 -9.21 -27.69
CA PRO A 472 46.45 -7.95 -28.37
C PRO A 472 44.97 -7.85 -28.79
N ARG A 473 44.49 -6.62 -29.05
CA ARG A 473 43.14 -6.38 -29.59
C ARG A 473 43.01 -6.77 -31.06
N ARG A 474 44.13 -6.72 -31.79
CA ARG A 474 44.28 -7.15 -33.17
C ARG A 474 45.29 -8.29 -33.19
N ALA A 475 44.92 -9.43 -33.74
CA ALA A 475 45.79 -10.60 -33.78
C ALA A 475 45.79 -11.25 -35.15
N ARG A 476 46.91 -11.86 -35.52
CA ARG A 476 47.04 -12.69 -36.71
C ARG A 476 46.78 -14.16 -36.36
N ALA A 477 46.48 -14.96 -37.38
CA ALA A 477 46.46 -16.42 -37.22
C ALA A 477 47.83 -16.91 -36.74
N GLY A 478 47.86 -17.83 -35.76
CA GLY A 478 49.09 -18.30 -35.13
C GLY A 478 49.56 -17.52 -33.90
N GLU A 479 49.01 -16.33 -33.63
CA GLU A 479 49.39 -15.52 -32.45
C GLU A 479 48.65 -15.94 -31.17
N THR A 480 49.25 -15.68 -30.02
CA THR A 480 48.65 -15.98 -28.70
C THR A 480 47.86 -14.77 -28.18
N LEU A 481 46.58 -14.99 -27.86
CA LEU A 481 45.75 -14.03 -27.13
C LEU A 481 45.91 -14.23 -25.63
N SER A 482 46.20 -13.15 -24.90
CA SER A 482 46.11 -13.08 -23.44
C SER A 482 44.79 -12.43 -23.05
N ILE A 483 43.91 -13.23 -22.46
CA ILE A 483 42.56 -12.85 -22.03
C ILE A 483 42.58 -12.73 -20.52
N PHE A 484 42.35 -11.52 -20.02
CA PHE A 484 42.28 -11.25 -18.60
C PHE A 484 40.85 -11.03 -18.17
N GLY A 485 40.55 -11.48 -16.97
CA GLY A 485 39.18 -11.57 -16.47
C GLY A 485 39.16 -12.02 -15.02
N VAL A 486 38.05 -12.59 -14.61
CA VAL A 486 37.88 -13.26 -13.33
C VAL A 486 37.06 -14.53 -13.56
N GLY A 487 37.27 -15.56 -12.74
CA GLY A 487 36.44 -16.76 -12.75
C GLY A 487 36.73 -17.75 -13.88
N PHE A 488 37.94 -17.73 -14.46
CA PHE A 488 38.36 -18.81 -15.35
C PHE A 488 38.65 -20.07 -14.52
N LEU A 489 37.99 -21.18 -14.87
CA LEU A 489 38.20 -22.47 -14.23
C LEU A 489 39.29 -23.25 -14.96
N ASP A 490 40.06 -24.07 -14.24
CA ASP A 490 41.03 -24.96 -14.87
C ASP A 490 40.36 -25.79 -16.00
N LYS A 491 41.07 -26.00 -17.11
CA LYS A 491 40.54 -26.67 -18.33
C LYS A 491 39.39 -25.94 -19.04
N THR A 492 39.19 -24.64 -18.81
CA THR A 492 38.29 -23.85 -19.68
C THR A 492 38.84 -23.86 -21.09
N LYS A 493 38.03 -24.24 -22.08
CA LYS A 493 38.40 -24.17 -23.50
C LYS A 493 37.87 -22.90 -24.15
N VAL A 494 38.44 -22.53 -25.28
CA VAL A 494 38.05 -21.32 -26.02
C VAL A 494 37.66 -21.67 -27.45
N LEU A 495 36.43 -21.39 -27.83
CA LEU A 495 35.96 -21.50 -29.21
C LEU A 495 35.94 -20.12 -29.86
N VAL A 496 36.71 -19.94 -30.92
CA VAL A 496 36.77 -18.67 -31.67
C VAL A 496 35.88 -18.77 -32.90
N GLN A 497 35.13 -17.72 -33.21
CA GLN A 497 34.26 -17.68 -34.40
C GLN A 497 35.05 -17.98 -35.68
N GLY A 498 34.61 -19.00 -36.43
CA GLY A 498 35.27 -19.47 -37.64
C GLY A 498 36.18 -20.68 -37.43
N VAL A 499 36.49 -21.04 -36.18
CA VAL A 499 37.20 -22.28 -35.82
C VAL A 499 36.18 -23.37 -35.52
N ARG A 500 36.40 -24.59 -36.05
CA ARG A 500 35.47 -25.71 -35.87
C ARG A 500 35.55 -26.37 -34.49
N GLU A 501 36.74 -26.36 -33.90
CA GLU A 501 37.03 -27.04 -32.65
C GLU A 501 37.41 -26.04 -31.55
N ALA A 502 37.10 -26.40 -30.30
CA ALA A 502 37.49 -25.60 -29.16
C ALA A 502 39.01 -25.73 -28.93
N ILE A 503 39.67 -24.59 -28.77
CA ILE A 503 41.10 -24.47 -28.57
C ILE A 503 41.42 -24.69 -27.08
N GLU A 504 42.40 -25.54 -26.80
CA GLU A 504 42.95 -25.73 -25.46
C GLU A 504 43.76 -24.50 -25.04
N THR A 505 43.69 -24.14 -23.77
CA THR A 505 44.41 -22.98 -23.24
C THR A 505 45.87 -23.32 -22.97
N GLU A 506 46.79 -22.49 -23.45
CA GLU A 506 48.22 -22.61 -23.18
C GLU A 506 48.56 -22.33 -21.70
N PHE A 507 47.82 -21.39 -21.11
CA PHE A 507 47.94 -21.02 -19.70
C PHE A 507 46.58 -20.63 -19.17
N ILE A 508 46.29 -21.01 -17.93
CA ILE A 508 45.06 -20.60 -17.26
C ILE A 508 45.28 -20.45 -15.75
N ASN A 509 44.76 -19.37 -15.21
CA ASN A 509 44.54 -19.18 -13.78
C ASN A 509 43.20 -18.44 -13.58
N ALA A 510 42.82 -18.18 -12.34
CA ALA A 510 41.53 -17.55 -12.02
C ALA A 510 41.28 -16.19 -12.70
N ASN A 511 42.32 -15.49 -13.15
CA ASN A 511 42.24 -14.11 -13.65
C ASN A 511 42.81 -13.91 -15.07
N CYS A 512 43.43 -14.93 -15.66
CA CYS A 512 44.11 -14.83 -16.93
C CYS A 512 44.10 -16.19 -17.64
N LEU A 513 43.83 -16.15 -18.94
CA LEU A 513 43.82 -17.28 -19.85
C LEU A 513 44.64 -16.89 -21.08
N LYS A 514 45.49 -17.79 -21.57
CA LYS A 514 46.20 -17.62 -22.86
C LYS A 514 45.75 -18.69 -23.84
N VAL A 515 45.52 -18.30 -25.08
CA VAL A 515 45.08 -19.19 -26.16
C VAL A 515 45.82 -18.85 -27.44
N GLY A 516 46.46 -19.85 -28.05
CA GLY A 516 47.08 -19.72 -29.38
C GLY A 516 46.03 -19.81 -30.47
N LEU A 517 45.97 -18.81 -31.35
CA LEU A 517 45.07 -18.83 -32.50
C LEU A 517 45.57 -19.86 -33.52
N PRO A 518 44.70 -20.68 -34.13
CA PRO A 518 45.11 -21.61 -35.17
C PRO A 518 45.60 -20.86 -36.41
N ASN A 519 46.55 -21.45 -37.14
CA ASN A 519 47.06 -20.89 -38.40
C ASN A 519 45.97 -20.85 -39.49
N GLU A 520 45.03 -21.79 -39.45
CA GLU A 520 43.90 -21.89 -40.39
C GLU A 520 42.67 -21.16 -39.83
N MET A 521 42.67 -19.83 -39.93
CA MET A 521 41.50 -18.99 -39.61
C MET A 521 40.88 -18.48 -40.90
N ALA A 522 39.56 -18.70 -41.08
CA ALA A 522 38.94 -18.59 -42.40
C ALA A 522 38.84 -17.15 -42.94
N GLU A 523 38.54 -16.16 -42.11
CA GLU A 523 38.23 -14.79 -42.57
C GLU A 523 38.70 -13.73 -41.57
N PRO A 524 39.33 -12.63 -41.99
CA PRO A 524 39.61 -11.47 -41.14
C PRO A 524 38.33 -10.77 -40.63
N GLY A 525 38.47 -9.92 -39.61
CA GLY A 525 37.40 -9.11 -39.03
C GLY A 525 37.14 -9.39 -37.54
N LEU A 526 36.13 -8.73 -36.99
CA LEU A 526 35.74 -8.87 -35.58
C LEU A 526 35.28 -10.30 -35.27
N LYS A 527 35.88 -10.90 -34.25
CA LYS A 527 35.61 -12.27 -33.82
C LYS A 527 34.91 -12.31 -32.48
N GLN A 528 33.90 -13.16 -32.39
CA GLN A 528 33.34 -13.62 -31.14
C GLN A 528 34.21 -14.73 -30.53
N ILE A 529 34.40 -14.70 -29.22
CA ILE A 529 35.00 -15.78 -28.45
C ILE A 529 33.92 -16.41 -27.56
N VAL A 530 33.85 -17.74 -27.51
CA VAL A 530 33.00 -18.49 -26.59
C VAL A 530 33.88 -19.28 -25.64
N PHE A 531 33.74 -19.01 -24.35
CA PHE A 531 34.46 -19.74 -23.31
C PHE A 531 33.62 -20.92 -22.87
N ILE A 532 34.26 -22.09 -22.77
CA ILE A 532 33.62 -23.36 -22.44
C ILE A 532 34.29 -23.89 -21.15
N PRO A 533 33.76 -23.53 -19.97
CA PRO A 533 34.30 -24.06 -18.71
C PRO A 533 34.05 -25.58 -18.61
N PRO A 534 34.84 -26.31 -17.79
CA PRO A 534 34.64 -27.76 -17.59
C PRO A 534 33.29 -28.08 -16.94
N THR A 535 32.74 -27.13 -16.17
CA THR A 535 31.42 -27.19 -15.54
C THR A 535 30.75 -25.82 -15.69
N GLY A 536 29.42 -25.80 -15.85
CA GLY A 536 28.65 -24.57 -16.06
C GLY A 536 28.31 -24.31 -17.52
N ALA A 537 27.69 -23.16 -17.78
CA ALA A 537 27.30 -22.75 -19.12
C ALA A 537 28.47 -22.08 -19.86
N SER A 538 28.54 -22.29 -21.17
CA SER A 538 29.43 -21.49 -22.01
C SER A 538 28.96 -20.04 -22.06
N PHE A 539 29.89 -19.10 -22.17
CA PHE A 539 29.55 -17.68 -22.26
C PHE A 539 30.27 -17.03 -23.46
N PRO A 540 29.53 -16.33 -24.33
CA PRO A 540 30.09 -15.62 -25.46
C PRO A 540 30.55 -14.21 -25.09
N VAL A 541 31.66 -13.76 -25.69
CA VAL A 541 32.12 -12.38 -25.75
C VAL A 541 32.12 -11.97 -27.21
N SER A 542 31.20 -11.09 -27.58
CA SER A 542 31.08 -10.56 -28.95
C SER A 542 32.16 -9.50 -29.20
N GLU A 543 32.63 -9.38 -30.44
CA GLU A 543 33.64 -8.39 -30.84
C GLU A 543 34.87 -8.41 -29.90
N ALA A 544 35.27 -9.62 -29.50
CA ALA A 544 36.28 -9.85 -28.48
C ALA A 544 37.67 -9.35 -28.94
N PHE A 545 37.99 -9.59 -30.21
CA PHE A 545 39.19 -9.10 -30.87
C PHE A 545 38.96 -9.03 -32.38
N GLU A 546 39.83 -8.34 -33.10
CA GLU A 546 39.86 -8.31 -34.56
C GLU A 546 40.93 -9.27 -35.08
N LEU A 547 40.54 -10.26 -35.88
CA LEU A 547 41.50 -11.05 -36.63
C LEU A 547 41.94 -10.25 -37.85
N ILE A 548 43.24 -9.99 -37.98
CA ILE A 548 43.80 -9.24 -39.10
C ILE A 548 44.63 -10.15 -40.01
N ASP A 549 44.45 -10.02 -41.32
CA ASP A 549 45.33 -10.58 -42.35
C ASP A 549 45.63 -9.47 -43.39
N PRO A 550 46.34 -8.42 -42.96
CA PRO A 550 46.50 -7.22 -43.75
C PRO A 550 47.28 -7.50 -45.04
N LYS A 551 46.66 -7.22 -46.18
CA LYS A 551 47.27 -7.32 -47.50
C LYS A 551 47.18 -5.99 -48.21
N ILE A 552 48.34 -5.52 -48.70
CA ILE A 552 48.42 -4.32 -49.53
C ILE A 552 48.26 -4.75 -50.98
N LEU A 553 47.20 -4.27 -51.62
CA LEU A 553 46.82 -4.55 -53.01
C LEU A 553 46.81 -3.24 -53.80
N ASP A 554 46.83 -3.33 -55.14
CA ASP A 554 46.67 -2.19 -56.06
C ASP A 554 47.55 -0.96 -55.75
N LEU A 555 48.81 -1.20 -55.37
CA LEU A 555 49.76 -0.13 -55.08
C LEU A 555 50.03 0.72 -56.34
N ASP A 556 49.63 1.98 -56.30
CA ASP A 556 49.89 2.99 -57.32
C ASP A 556 50.71 4.14 -56.72
N ALA A 557 51.97 4.20 -57.11
CA ALA A 557 52.90 5.27 -56.77
C ALA A 557 53.36 6.06 -58.01
N SER A 558 52.54 6.09 -59.06
CA SER A 558 52.85 6.80 -60.32
C SER A 558 53.00 8.33 -60.16
N ARG A 559 52.58 8.88 -59.02
CA ARG A 559 52.66 10.32 -58.72
C ARG A 559 53.75 10.60 -57.70
N PRO A 560 54.63 11.59 -57.93
CA PRO A 560 55.86 11.80 -57.15
C PRO A 560 55.65 12.01 -55.64
N ARG A 561 54.45 12.36 -55.18
CA ARG A 561 54.13 12.59 -53.75
C ARG A 561 52.95 11.80 -53.22
N ARG A 562 52.34 10.95 -54.04
CA ARG A 562 51.11 10.25 -53.67
C ARG A 562 51.24 8.77 -53.89
N VAL A 563 50.88 8.02 -52.86
CA VAL A 563 50.75 6.57 -52.92
C VAL A 563 49.29 6.23 -52.67
N SER A 564 48.69 5.48 -53.58
CA SER A 564 47.38 4.89 -53.36
C SER A 564 47.50 3.38 -53.28
N PHE A 565 46.74 2.74 -52.40
CA PHE A 565 46.66 1.28 -52.31
C PHE A 565 45.31 0.86 -51.75
N THR A 566 44.96 -0.39 -51.98
CA THR A 566 43.82 -1.06 -51.35
C THR A 566 44.34 -1.92 -50.20
N LEU A 567 43.84 -1.72 -48.98
CA LEU A 567 44.21 -2.50 -47.81
C LEU A 567 43.09 -3.50 -47.51
N TRP A 568 43.37 -4.78 -47.72
CA TRP A 568 42.42 -5.86 -47.44
C TRP A 568 42.74 -6.56 -46.11
N GLY A 569 41.72 -7.13 -45.46
CA GLY A 569 41.89 -7.98 -44.28
C GLY A 569 42.04 -7.24 -42.95
N ILE A 570 41.75 -5.93 -42.91
CA ILE A 570 41.66 -5.10 -41.71
C ILE A 570 40.74 -3.90 -41.99
N ASP A 571 39.88 -3.51 -41.04
CA ASP A 571 39.07 -2.29 -41.17
C ASP A 571 39.65 -1.18 -40.29
N LEU A 572 40.22 -0.15 -40.91
CA LEU A 572 40.89 0.96 -40.23
C LEU A 572 40.23 2.29 -40.49
N ALA A 573 39.83 3.02 -39.45
CA ALA A 573 39.44 4.42 -39.62
C ALA A 573 40.64 5.26 -40.14
N PRO A 574 40.40 6.37 -40.88
CA PRO A 574 41.48 7.21 -41.42
C PRO A 574 42.49 7.66 -40.35
N GLU A 575 42.02 8.02 -39.16
CA GLU A 575 42.85 8.43 -38.02
C GLU A 575 43.73 7.32 -37.42
N GLU A 576 43.42 6.05 -37.71
CA GLU A 576 44.17 4.91 -37.18
C GLU A 576 45.36 4.53 -38.03
N LEU A 577 45.41 4.91 -39.31
CA LEU A 577 46.50 4.51 -40.21
C LEU A 577 47.66 5.52 -40.13
N ARG A 578 48.79 5.06 -39.60
CA ARG A 578 50.08 5.76 -39.67
C ARG A 578 50.94 5.13 -40.76
N ALA A 579 51.38 5.93 -41.70
CA ALA A 579 52.25 5.46 -42.77
C ALA A 579 53.58 6.22 -42.75
N ALA A 580 54.68 5.52 -43.01
CA ALA A 580 56.00 6.12 -43.11
C ALA A 580 56.83 5.50 -44.23
N ILE A 581 57.69 6.29 -44.86
CA ILE A 581 58.73 5.84 -45.79
C ILE A 581 60.06 6.35 -45.25
N GLY A 582 60.91 5.43 -44.76
CA GLY A 582 62.07 5.81 -43.94
C GLY A 582 61.60 6.60 -42.70
N ASP A 583 62.19 7.78 -42.48
CA ASP A 583 61.82 8.68 -41.38
C ASP A 583 60.67 9.64 -41.73
N GLN A 584 60.17 9.61 -42.96
CA GLN A 584 59.14 10.52 -43.43
C GLN A 584 57.74 9.95 -43.17
N SER A 585 56.96 10.64 -42.33
CA SER A 585 55.54 10.32 -42.14
C SER A 585 54.70 10.76 -43.34
N LEU A 586 53.81 9.90 -43.83
CA LEU A 586 52.81 10.25 -44.83
C LEU A 586 51.48 10.58 -44.16
N ARG A 587 50.77 11.55 -44.74
CA ARG A 587 49.42 11.94 -44.30
C ARG A 587 48.39 11.19 -45.13
N VAL A 588 47.40 10.59 -44.47
CA VAL A 588 46.19 10.06 -45.14
C VAL A 588 45.37 11.24 -45.65
N ILE A 589 45.22 11.39 -46.97
CA ILE A 589 44.41 12.45 -47.58
C ILE A 589 43.02 11.99 -48.00
N GLN A 590 42.84 10.69 -48.25
CA GLN A 590 41.58 10.10 -48.68
C GLN A 590 41.47 8.63 -48.24
N LYS A 591 40.30 8.23 -47.74
CA LYS A 591 39.90 6.83 -47.51
C LYS A 591 38.55 6.59 -48.21
N GLU A 592 38.53 5.65 -49.15
CA GLU A 592 37.31 5.18 -49.82
C GLU A 592 37.15 3.68 -49.59
N ARG A 593 36.35 3.30 -48.58
CA ARG A 593 36.25 1.92 -48.09
C ARG A 593 37.62 1.36 -47.71
N ASP A 594 38.20 0.52 -48.57
CA ASP A 594 39.45 -0.19 -48.32
C ASP A 594 40.62 0.50 -49.04
N ARG A 595 40.35 1.52 -49.85
CA ARG A 595 41.35 2.26 -50.61
C ARG A 595 41.84 3.48 -49.84
N PHE A 596 43.15 3.57 -49.67
CA PHE A 596 43.82 4.69 -49.02
C PHE A 596 44.66 5.45 -50.05
N THR A 597 44.62 6.78 -49.95
CA THR A 597 45.57 7.65 -50.63
C THR A 597 46.34 8.45 -49.59
N LEU A 598 47.67 8.31 -49.65
CA LEU A 598 48.62 8.99 -48.79
C LEU A 598 49.33 10.08 -49.58
N GLU A 599 49.70 11.16 -48.90
CA GLU A 599 50.51 12.25 -49.46
C GLU A 599 51.75 12.49 -48.59
N SER A 600 52.89 12.63 -49.26
CA SER A 600 54.19 12.94 -48.66
C SER A 600 54.53 14.43 -48.86
N GLU A 601 55.28 15.01 -47.92
CA GLU A 601 55.76 16.40 -48.03
C GLU A 601 56.85 16.56 -49.10
N SER A 602 57.61 15.49 -49.38
CA SER A 602 58.65 15.46 -50.42
C SER A 602 58.43 14.31 -51.41
N ASP A 603 59.14 14.40 -52.53
CA ASP A 603 59.04 13.39 -53.59
C ASP A 603 59.55 12.03 -53.08
N LEU A 604 58.84 10.98 -53.46
CA LEU A 604 59.08 9.61 -53.03
C LEU A 604 60.22 9.00 -53.86
N ALA A 605 61.24 8.47 -53.18
CA ALA A 605 62.33 7.76 -53.83
C ALA A 605 61.86 6.38 -54.31
N ALA A 606 62.15 6.03 -55.56
CA ALA A 606 61.91 4.69 -56.10
C ALA A 606 62.71 3.65 -55.31
N GLY A 607 62.10 2.51 -54.99
CA GLY A 607 62.71 1.43 -54.20
C GLY A 607 62.63 1.64 -52.69
N SER A 608 61.91 2.66 -52.21
CA SER A 608 61.70 2.89 -50.79
C SER A 608 60.59 1.99 -50.22
N THR A 609 60.68 1.63 -48.94
CA THR A 609 59.67 0.77 -48.29
C THR A 609 58.63 1.61 -47.56
N LEU A 610 57.37 1.45 -47.94
CA LEU A 610 56.21 1.94 -47.21
C LEU A 610 55.95 1.05 -46.00
N TRP A 611 55.95 1.63 -44.81
CA TRP A 611 55.56 0.98 -43.56
C TRP A 611 54.18 1.47 -43.13
N LEU A 612 53.27 0.54 -42.88
CA LEU A 612 51.94 0.83 -42.35
C LEU A 612 51.84 0.36 -40.90
N ARG A 613 51.41 1.25 -40.02
CA ARG A 613 51.18 1.00 -38.60
C ARG A 613 49.83 1.52 -38.14
N THR A 614 49.29 0.95 -37.08
CA THR A 614 48.11 1.51 -36.40
C THR A 614 48.51 2.74 -35.57
N ALA A 615 47.54 3.52 -35.09
CA ALA A 615 47.77 4.63 -34.17
C ALA A 615 48.40 4.17 -32.83
N GLU A 616 48.15 2.92 -32.46
CA GLU A 616 48.71 2.24 -31.27
C GLU A 616 50.14 1.73 -31.51
N GLY A 617 50.59 1.69 -32.77
CA GLY A 617 51.96 1.32 -33.17
C GLY A 617 52.09 -0.10 -33.72
N ASP A 618 51.01 -0.86 -33.85
CA ASP A 618 51.03 -2.22 -34.39
C ASP A 618 51.42 -2.21 -35.87
N GLU A 619 52.31 -3.10 -36.27
CA GLU A 619 52.71 -3.22 -37.67
C GLU A 619 51.64 -3.92 -38.49
N ILE A 620 51.06 -3.18 -39.45
CA ILE A 620 50.07 -3.71 -40.39
C ILE A 620 50.81 -4.45 -41.50
N GLY A 621 51.82 -3.82 -42.10
CA GLY A 621 52.63 -4.43 -43.14
C GLY A 621 53.58 -3.45 -43.79
N SER A 622 54.39 -3.96 -44.71
CA SER A 622 55.30 -3.15 -45.51
C SER A 622 55.31 -3.57 -46.98
N VAL A 623 55.53 -2.62 -47.88
CA VAL A 623 55.64 -2.85 -49.32
C VAL A 623 56.70 -1.94 -49.94
N ALA A 624 57.47 -2.46 -50.90
CA ALA A 624 58.41 -1.64 -51.67
C ALA A 624 57.66 -0.84 -52.75
N ILE A 625 58.00 0.45 -52.89
CA ILE A 625 57.44 1.40 -53.85
C ILE A 625 58.24 1.44 -55.15
#